data_AF-A0A7J6RD86-F1
#
_entry.id   AF-A0A7J6RD86-F1
#
_cell.length_a   1.000
_cell.length_b   1.000
_cell.length_c   1.000
_cell.angle_alpha   90.00
_cell.angle_beta   90.00
_cell.angle_gamma   90.00
#
_symmetry.space_group_name_H-M   'P 1'
#
loop_
_entity.id
_entity.type
_entity.pdbx_description
1 polymer ?
#
loop_
_entity_poly.entity_id
_entity_poly.type
_entity_poly.pdbx_seq_one_letter_code
_entity_poly.pdbx_strand_id
1 'polypeptide(L)'
;MRELVHIQGGQCGNQIGAKFWEVISDEHGIDPTGTYHGDSDLQLERINVYYNEATGGRYVPRAVLMDLEPGTMDSVRAGPFGQLFRPDNFVFGQSGAGNNWAKGHYTE
;
A
#
# COMPACT_ATOMS: atom_id res chain seq x y z
N MET A 1 2.00 4.63 21.91
CA MET A 1 1.55 4.62 20.50
C MET A 1 2.29 3.48 19.81
N ARG A 2 1.64 2.72 18.92
CA ARG A 2 2.26 1.59 18.20
C ARG A 2 1.91 1.70 16.72
N GLU A 3 2.91 1.96 15.90
CA GLU A 3 2.80 1.99 14.45
C GLU A 3 3.05 0.60 13.86
N LEU A 4 2.42 0.32 12.73
CA LEU A 4 2.65 -0.87 11.93
C LEU A 4 3.09 -0.46 10.52
N VAL A 5 4.10 -1.15 10.00
CA VAL A 5 4.51 -1.04 8.59
C VAL A 5 4.03 -2.29 7.88
N HIS A 6 3.20 -2.10 6.86
CA HIS A 6 2.70 -3.16 6.00
C HIS A 6 3.68 -3.41 4.85
N ILE A 7 3.98 -4.68 4.58
CA ILE A 7 4.82 -5.08 3.45
C ILE A 7 4.02 -6.08 2.62
N GLN A 8 3.90 -5.81 1.32
CA GLN A 8 3.24 -6.69 0.36
C GLN A 8 4.20 -7.05 -0.75
N GLY A 9 4.29 -8.35 -1.04
CA GLY A 9 5.26 -8.91 -1.97
C GLY A 9 4.62 -9.79 -3.04
N GLY A 10 5.07 -9.62 -4.29
CA GLY A 10 4.64 -10.41 -5.44
C GLY A 10 3.20 -10.12 -5.89
N GLN A 11 2.80 -10.72 -7.00
CA GLN A 11 1.50 -10.44 -7.63
C GLN A 11 0.31 -10.63 -6.67
N CYS A 12 0.22 -11.79 -6.01
CA CYS A 12 -0.88 -12.10 -5.09
C CYS A 12 -0.89 -11.16 -3.87
N GLY A 13 0.27 -10.96 -3.24
CA GLY A 13 0.40 -10.09 -2.07
C GLY A 13 0.00 -8.64 -2.39
N ASN A 14 0.37 -8.14 -3.56
CA ASN A 14 0.00 -6.80 -3.99
C ASN A 14 -1.50 -6.64 -4.29
N GLN A 15 -2.15 -7.66 -4.88
CA GLN A 15 -3.61 -7.62 -5.12
C GLN A 15 -4.41 -7.64 -3.83
N ILE A 16 -4.04 -8.52 -2.89
CA ILE A 16 -4.67 -8.58 -1.57
C ILE A 16 -4.41 -7.29 -0.81
N GLY A 17 -3.16 -6.80 -0.82
CA GLY A 17 -2.78 -5.55 -0.18
C GLY A 17 -3.56 -4.35 -0.72
N ALA A 18 -3.73 -4.25 -2.04
CA ALA A 18 -4.54 -3.20 -2.64
C ALA A 18 -5.99 -3.23 -2.12
N LYS A 19 -6.62 -4.42 -2.05
CA LYS A 19 -7.97 -4.57 -1.49
C LYS A 19 -8.05 -4.30 0.00
N PHE A 20 -7.02 -4.68 0.76
CA PHE A 20 -6.91 -4.33 2.17
C PHE A 20 -6.92 -2.81 2.35
N TRP A 21 -6.07 -2.08 1.60
CA TRP A 21 -5.98 -0.62 1.68
C TRP A 21 -7.24 0.09 1.21
N GLU A 22 -7.97 -0.44 0.22
CA GLU A 22 -9.30 0.06 -0.14
C GLU A 22 -10.25 -0.02 1.07
N VAL A 23 -10.41 -1.21 1.66
CA VAL A 23 -11.37 -1.45 2.75
C VAL A 23 -11.04 -0.62 3.99
N ILE A 24 -9.77 -0.58 4.42
CA ILE A 24 -9.43 0.19 5.62
C ILE A 24 -9.49 1.69 5.38
N SER A 25 -9.26 2.16 4.15
CA SER A 25 -9.44 3.59 3.84
C SER A 25 -10.92 3.96 3.91
N ASP A 26 -11.80 3.12 3.36
CA ASP A 26 -13.25 3.30 3.47
C ASP A 26 -13.71 3.30 4.94
N GLU A 27 -13.24 2.35 5.77
CA GLU A 27 -13.55 2.28 7.21
C GLU A 27 -13.10 3.54 7.97
N HIS A 28 -11.94 4.10 7.61
CA HIS A 28 -11.39 5.31 8.20
C HIS A 28 -11.87 6.61 7.53
N GLY A 29 -12.75 6.53 6.52
CA GLY A 29 -13.25 7.70 5.79
C GLY A 29 -12.17 8.46 5.01
N ILE A 30 -11.12 7.76 4.56
CA ILE A 30 -10.03 8.33 3.76
C ILE A 30 -10.31 8.09 2.28
N ASP A 31 -10.36 9.17 1.50
CA ASP A 31 -10.58 9.07 0.06
C ASP A 31 -9.30 8.65 -0.70
N PRO A 32 -9.38 8.39 -2.03
CA PRO A 32 -8.20 8.07 -2.84
C PRO A 32 -7.11 9.15 -2.90
N THR A 33 -7.44 10.40 -2.54
CA THR A 33 -6.46 11.49 -2.46
C THR A 33 -5.72 11.49 -1.12
N GLY A 34 -6.23 10.76 -0.12
CA GLY A 34 -5.73 10.73 1.25
C GLY A 34 -6.40 11.77 2.15
N THR A 35 -7.51 12.38 1.72
CA THR A 35 -8.25 13.38 2.51
C THR A 35 -9.32 12.70 3.33
N TYR A 36 -9.49 13.13 4.58
CA TYR A 36 -10.55 12.62 5.47
C TYR A 36 -11.91 13.26 5.16
N HIS A 37 -12.91 12.41 4.95
CA HIS A 37 -14.31 12.74 4.71
C HIS A 37 -15.27 11.94 5.61
N GLY A 38 -14.76 11.35 6.70
CA GLY A 38 -15.55 10.60 7.66
C GLY A 38 -16.43 11.49 8.56
N ASP A 39 -17.30 10.84 9.32
CA ASP A 39 -18.32 11.47 10.17
C ASP A 39 -18.18 11.14 11.66
N SER A 40 -17.16 10.36 12.04
CA SER A 40 -16.97 9.88 13.40
C SER A 40 -15.54 10.10 13.90
N ASP A 41 -15.40 10.73 15.07
CA ASP A 41 -14.10 10.97 15.71
C ASP A 41 -13.31 9.67 15.96
N LEU A 42 -14.02 8.54 16.12
CA LEU A 42 -13.40 7.22 16.31
C LEU A 42 -12.59 6.76 15.09
N GLN A 43 -12.93 7.23 13.88
CA GLN A 43 -12.18 6.91 12.66
C GLN A 43 -10.78 7.52 12.68
N LEU A 44 -10.56 8.63 13.39
CA LEU A 44 -9.27 9.29 13.51
C LEU A 44 -8.49 8.89 14.77
N GLU A 45 -9.15 8.33 15.80
CA GLU A 45 -8.53 8.04 17.11
C GLU A 45 -7.23 7.23 16.99
N ARG A 46 -7.16 6.28 16.05
CA ARG A 46 -6.01 5.37 15.85
C ARG A 46 -5.53 5.28 14.42
N ILE A 47 -5.83 6.28 13.59
CA ILE A 47 -5.45 6.29 12.18
C ILE A 47 -3.94 6.22 11.98
N ASN A 48 -3.18 6.75 12.93
CA ASN A 48 -1.72 6.78 12.94
C ASN A 48 -1.05 5.39 12.98
N VAL A 49 -1.80 4.33 13.36
CA VAL A 49 -1.31 2.95 13.37
C VAL A 49 -0.90 2.51 11.96
N TYR A 50 -1.72 2.82 10.95
CA TYR A 50 -1.50 2.43 9.56
C TYR A 50 -1.15 3.59 8.63
N TYR A 51 -1.49 4.83 8.99
CA TYR A 51 -1.23 6.01 8.17
C TYR A 51 -0.19 6.94 8.79
N ASN A 52 0.54 7.63 7.94
CA ASN A 52 1.23 8.87 8.26
C ASN A 52 0.33 10.05 7.93
N GLU A 53 0.21 11.01 8.84
CA GLU A 53 -0.35 12.31 8.52
C GLU A 53 0.76 13.16 7.87
N ALA A 54 0.56 13.52 6.61
CA ALA A 54 1.42 14.40 5.85
C ALA A 54 0.87 15.84 5.88
N THR A 55 1.67 16.78 5.41
CA THR A 55 1.30 18.20 5.34
C THR A 55 0.00 18.38 4.56
N GLY A 56 -0.89 19.23 5.08
CA GLY A 56 -2.18 19.52 4.44
C GLY A 56 -3.30 18.54 4.79
N GLY A 57 -3.17 17.75 5.88
CA GLY A 57 -4.22 16.84 6.33
C GLY A 57 -4.37 15.59 5.46
N ARG A 58 -3.30 15.22 4.75
CA ARG A 58 -3.27 14.07 3.85
C ARG A 58 -2.74 12.84 4.58
N TYR A 59 -3.51 11.76 4.59
CA TYR A 59 -3.13 10.48 5.18
C TYR A 59 -2.48 9.58 4.13
N VAL A 60 -1.29 9.09 4.43
CA VAL A 60 -0.46 8.26 3.53
C VAL A 60 -0.21 6.90 4.18
N PRO A 61 -0.54 5.76 3.54
CA PRO A 61 -0.29 4.42 4.04
C PRO A 61 1.17 4.17 4.42
N ARG A 62 1.38 3.52 5.57
CA ARG A 62 2.67 2.91 5.96
C ARG A 62 2.86 1.58 5.24
N ALA A 63 2.91 1.61 3.92
CA ALA A 63 3.02 0.42 3.08
C ALA A 63 4.28 0.43 2.22
N VAL A 64 4.92 -0.73 2.07
CA VAL A 64 5.97 -1.00 1.08
C VAL A 64 5.44 -2.05 0.10
N LEU A 65 5.52 -1.74 -1.18
CA LEU A 65 5.05 -2.58 -2.27
C LEU A 65 6.26 -3.11 -3.00
N MET A 66 6.43 -4.44 -3.01
CA MET A 66 7.54 -5.07 -3.69
C MET A 66 7.09 -6.13 -4.68
N ASP A 67 7.75 -6.18 -5.83
CA ASP A 67 7.63 -7.26 -6.80
C ASP A 67 8.90 -7.34 -7.63
N LEU A 68 9.22 -8.49 -8.19
CA LEU A 68 10.37 -8.63 -9.08
C LEU A 68 10.05 -8.11 -10.50
N GLU A 69 8.76 -8.02 -10.85
CA GLU A 69 8.29 -7.53 -12.14
C GLU A 69 7.57 -6.18 -12.04
N PRO A 70 7.73 -5.27 -13.02
CA PRO A 70 7.09 -3.95 -12.99
C PRO A 70 5.57 -4.00 -13.20
N GLY A 71 5.03 -5.02 -13.89
CA GLY A 71 3.63 -5.06 -14.32
C GLY A 71 2.62 -5.04 -13.17
N THR A 72 2.97 -5.62 -12.01
CA THR A 72 2.13 -5.57 -10.82
C THR A 72 1.99 -4.13 -10.29
N MET A 73 3.07 -3.33 -10.36
CA MET A 73 3.07 -1.96 -9.85
C MET A 73 2.19 -1.04 -10.70
N ASP A 74 2.22 -1.21 -12.02
CA ASP A 74 1.34 -0.49 -12.95
C ASP A 74 -0.14 -0.79 -12.65
N SER A 75 -0.44 -2.06 -12.36
CA SER A 75 -1.79 -2.50 -12.00
C SER A 75 -2.27 -1.87 -10.69
N VAL A 76 -1.42 -1.80 -9.67
CA VAL A 76 -1.76 -1.15 -8.39
C VAL A 76 -1.94 0.36 -8.55
N ARG A 77 -1.06 1.03 -9.31
CA ARG A 77 -1.14 2.48 -9.55
C ARG A 77 -2.39 2.88 -10.36
N ALA A 78 -2.82 2.02 -11.27
CA ALA A 78 -4.06 2.20 -12.03
C ALA A 78 -5.33 1.87 -11.21
N GLY A 79 -5.17 1.27 -10.02
CA GLY A 79 -6.26 0.98 -9.11
C GLY A 79 -6.89 2.23 -8.47
N PRO A 80 -8.07 2.10 -7.88
CA PRO A 80 -8.84 3.24 -7.34
C PRO A 80 -8.06 4.03 -6.28
N PHE A 81 -7.30 3.34 -5.41
CA PHE A 81 -6.46 3.96 -4.38
C PHE A 81 -4.97 3.98 -4.75
N GLY A 82 -4.63 3.80 -6.03
CA GLY A 82 -3.22 3.76 -6.47
C GLY A 82 -2.45 5.04 -6.16
N GLN A 83 -3.12 6.20 -6.16
CA GLN A 83 -2.54 7.52 -5.87
C GLN A 83 -2.34 7.79 -4.37
N LEU A 84 -2.88 6.92 -3.51
CA LEU A 84 -2.75 7.04 -2.07
C LEU A 84 -1.33 6.68 -1.60
N PHE A 85 -0.69 5.71 -2.29
CA PHE A 85 0.64 5.23 -1.95
C PHE A 85 1.74 6.22 -2.32
N ARG A 86 2.77 6.32 -1.48
CA ARG A 86 3.96 7.11 -1.77
C ARG A 86 4.76 6.47 -2.92
N PRO A 87 5.12 7.21 -3.98
CA PRO A 87 5.92 6.67 -5.10
C PRO A 87 7.24 6.03 -4.66
N ASP A 88 7.88 6.60 -3.64
CA ASP A 88 9.15 6.12 -3.08
C ASP A 88 9.05 4.73 -2.44
N ASN A 89 7.84 4.25 -2.14
CA ASN A 89 7.62 2.98 -1.46
C ASN A 89 7.39 1.80 -2.44
N PHE A 90 7.45 2.06 -3.74
CA PHE A 90 7.39 1.04 -4.79
C PHE A 90 8.81 0.54 -5.09
N VAL A 91 9.08 -0.71 -4.75
CA VAL A 91 10.37 -1.36 -4.99
C VAL A 91 10.17 -2.49 -5.98
N PHE A 92 10.72 -2.38 -7.19
CA PHE A 92 10.54 -3.44 -8.18
C PHE A 92 11.77 -3.73 -9.02
N GLY A 93 11.87 -5.00 -9.43
CA GLY A 93 12.92 -5.49 -10.32
C GLY A 93 12.58 -5.31 -11.80
N GLN A 94 13.39 -5.93 -12.65
CA GLN A 94 13.21 -5.99 -14.11
C GLN A 94 13.09 -7.44 -14.62
N SER A 95 13.07 -8.43 -13.72
CA SER A 95 12.99 -9.86 -14.05
C SER A 95 12.11 -10.58 -13.02
N GLY A 96 11.47 -11.69 -13.37
CA GLY A 96 10.58 -12.44 -12.49
C GLY A 96 11.24 -13.67 -11.86
N ALA A 97 10.73 -14.09 -10.68
CA ALA A 97 11.11 -15.38 -10.10
C ALA A 97 10.59 -16.58 -10.92
N GLY A 98 9.57 -16.40 -11.76
CA GLY A 98 9.05 -17.45 -12.65
C GLY A 98 8.58 -18.70 -11.90
N ASN A 99 7.88 -18.53 -10.78
CA ASN A 99 7.45 -19.61 -9.87
C ASN A 99 8.61 -20.48 -9.33
N ASN A 100 9.85 -19.98 -9.35
CA ASN A 100 11.00 -20.64 -8.76
C ASN A 100 11.40 -19.93 -7.45
N TRP A 101 11.22 -20.63 -6.33
CA TRP A 101 11.58 -20.10 -5.01
C TRP A 101 13.07 -19.76 -4.88
N ALA A 102 13.95 -20.58 -5.46
CA ALA A 102 15.39 -20.37 -5.38
C ALA A 102 15.81 -19.05 -6.07
N LYS A 103 15.17 -18.72 -7.20
CA LYS A 103 15.38 -17.43 -7.88
C LYS A 103 14.95 -16.24 -7.02
N GLY A 104 13.81 -16.37 -6.34
CA GLY A 104 13.30 -15.31 -5.46
C GLY A 104 14.09 -15.14 -4.16
N HIS A 105 14.76 -16.18 -3.68
CA HIS A 105 15.45 -16.17 -2.38
C HIS A 105 16.96 -15.98 -2.45
N TYR A 106 17.62 -16.57 -3.45
CA TYR A 106 19.08 -16.53 -3.57
C TYR A 106 19.51 -15.55 -4.67
N THR A 107 19.43 -15.95 -5.94
CA THR A 107 19.72 -15.12 -7.10
C THR A 107 19.04 -15.69 -8.36
N GLU A 108 18.87 -14.85 -9.38
CA GLU A 108 18.87 -15.34 -10.77
C GLU A 108 20.20 -15.99 -11.16
#